data_AF-A0A3B0SSL1-F1
#
_entry.id   AF-A0A3B0SSL1-F1
#
_cell.length_a   1.000
_cell.length_b   1.000
_cell.length_c   1.000
_cell.angle_alpha   90.00
_cell.angle_beta   90.00
_cell.angle_gamma   90.00
#
_symmetry.space_group_name_H-M   'P 1'
#
loop_
_entity.id
_entity.type
_entity.pdbx_description
1 polymer ?
#
loop_
_entity_poly.entity_id
_entity_poly.type
_entity_poly.pdbx_seq_one_letter_code
_entity_poly.pdbx_strand_id
1 'polypeptide(L)' 'TGIGSGGDFARSAARALLEETELDAEAIVRKSMAIAASICVYTNDSLTLEKISNNAK' A
#
# COMPACT_ATOMS: atom_id res chain seq x y z
N THR A 1 -7.87 4.64 -4.32
CA THR A 1 -7.57 5.96 -3.70
C THR A 1 -7.00 5.70 -2.33
N GLY A 2 -5.85 6.30 -1.98
CA GLY A 2 -5.37 6.30 -0.59
C GLY A 2 -6.12 7.38 0.18
N ILE A 3 -6.56 7.09 1.39
CA ILE A 3 -7.27 8.02 2.27
C ILE A 3 -6.50 8.21 3.59
N GLY A 4 -6.83 9.26 4.34
CA GLY A 4 -6.12 9.63 5.56
C GLY A 4 -4.86 10.46 5.32
N SER A 5 -4.18 10.84 6.40
CA SER A 5 -3.03 11.76 6.39
C SER A 5 -1.79 11.21 5.65
N GLY A 6 -1.63 9.88 5.56
CA GLY A 6 -0.58 9.21 4.78
C GLY A 6 -1.04 8.74 3.40
N GLY A 7 -2.28 9.05 2.98
CA GLY A 7 -2.92 8.45 1.82
C GLY A 7 -2.21 8.71 0.49
N ASP A 8 -1.72 9.93 0.26
CA ASP A 8 -1.02 10.28 -0.98
C ASP A 8 0.39 9.69 -1.08
N PHE A 9 1.07 9.49 0.05
CA PHE A 9 2.36 8.79 0.09
C PHE A 9 2.19 7.32 -0.26
N ALA A 10 1.22 6.65 0.39
CA ALA A 10 0.88 5.26 0.09
C ALA A 10 0.47 5.08 -1.38
N ARG A 11 -0.37 6.00 -1.90
CA ARG A 11 -0.83 5.95 -3.29
C ARG A 11 0.31 6.14 -4.29
N SER A 12 1.20 7.09 -4.05
CA SER A 12 2.35 7.36 -4.92
C SER A 12 3.32 6.18 -4.95
N ALA A 13 3.63 5.62 -3.78
CA ALA A 13 4.45 4.41 -3.67
C ALA A 13 3.81 3.21 -4.38
N ALA A 14 2.50 2.99 -4.17
CA ALA A 14 1.78 1.88 -4.78
C ALA A 14 1.76 1.97 -6.31
N ARG A 15 1.63 3.18 -6.86
CA ARG A 15 1.68 3.40 -8.31
C ARG A 15 3.04 3.03 -8.90
N ALA A 16 4.11 3.55 -8.32
CA ALA A 16 5.46 3.24 -8.78
C ALA A 16 5.76 1.74 -8.69
N LEU A 17 5.38 1.09 -7.59
CA LEU A 17 5.58 -0.35 -7.42
C LEU A 17 4.75 -1.18 -8.41
N LEU A 18 3.52 -0.76 -8.72
CA LEU A 18 2.68 -1.45 -9.69
C LEU A 18 3.25 -1.36 -11.12
N GLU A 19 3.87 -0.23 -11.49
CA GLU A 19 4.37 0.02 -12.84
C GLU A 19 5.76 -0.59 -13.08
N GLU A 20 6.61 -0.62 -12.04
CA GLU A 20 8.03 -0.96 -12.18
C GLU A 20 8.41 -2.34 -11.59
N THR A 21 7.44 -3.09 -11.06
CA THR A 21 7.72 -4.39 -10.42
C THR A 21 6.64 -5.43 -10.70
N GLU A 22 7.03 -6.71 -10.61
CA GLU A 22 6.13 -7.87 -10.71
C GLU A 22 5.58 -8.30 -9.34
N LEU A 23 5.41 -7.35 -8.41
CA LEU A 23 4.90 -7.63 -7.07
C LEU A 23 3.40 -7.91 -7.10
N ASP A 24 2.97 -8.84 -6.24
CA ASP A 24 1.54 -9.08 -6.05
C ASP A 24 0.88 -7.94 -5.26
N ALA A 25 -0.46 -7.89 -5.31
CA ALA A 25 -1.22 -6.81 -4.68
C ALA A 25 -0.94 -6.69 -3.17
N GLU A 26 -0.72 -7.79 -2.48
CA GLU A 26 -0.40 -7.78 -1.06
C GLU A 26 0.97 -7.16 -0.79
N ALA A 27 2.00 -7.56 -1.55
CA ALA A 27 3.35 -7.01 -1.41
C ALA A 27 3.39 -5.50 -1.73
N ILE A 28 2.64 -5.06 -2.75
CA ILE A 28 2.52 -3.64 -3.09
C ILE A 28 1.93 -2.86 -1.91
N VAL A 29 0.81 -3.34 -1.33
CA VAL A 29 0.16 -2.65 -0.20
C VAL A 29 1.07 -2.61 1.02
N ARG A 30 1.71 -3.72 1.39
CA ARG A 30 2.63 -3.77 2.54
C ARG A 30 3.78 -2.78 2.41
N LYS A 31 4.44 -2.74 1.25
CA LYS A 31 5.56 -1.81 0.99
C LYS A 31 5.09 -0.36 0.96
N SER A 32 3.96 -0.09 0.33
CA SER A 32 3.41 1.27 0.22
C SER A 32 3.00 1.85 1.57
N MET A 33 2.40 1.03 2.44
CA MET A 33 2.03 1.44 3.79
C MET A 33 3.26 1.64 4.68
N ALA A 34 4.30 0.80 4.53
CA ALA A 34 5.57 1.02 5.23
C ALA A 34 6.23 2.36 4.84
N ILE A 35 6.19 2.73 3.56
CA ILE A 35 6.67 4.03 3.08
C ILE A 35 5.83 5.16 3.70
N ALA A 36 4.51 5.05 3.68
CA ALA A 36 3.62 6.05 4.27
C ALA A 36 3.87 6.25 5.78
N ALA A 37 4.09 5.16 6.52
CA ALA A 37 4.42 5.19 7.94
C ALA A 37 5.77 5.88 8.24
N SER A 38 6.73 5.78 7.32
CA SER A 38 8.04 6.43 7.48
C SER A 38 8.01 7.95 7.22
N ILE A 39 6.97 8.46 6.55
CA ILE A 39 6.88 9.86 6.13
C ILE A 39 5.82 10.62 6.96
N CYS A 40 4.66 10.01 7.18
CA CYS A 40 3.54 10.66 7.84
C CYS A 40 3.56 10.42 9.34
N VAL A 41 3.75 11.49 10.14
CA VAL A 41 3.76 11.42 11.62
C VAL A 41 2.48 10.86 12.24
N TYR A 42 1.37 10.85 11.49
CA TYR A 42 0.08 10.32 11.92
C TYR A 42 -0.23 8.92 11.36
N THR A 43 0.71 8.30 10.65
CA THR A 43 0.60 6.92 10.15
C THR A 43 1.72 6.10 10.78
N ASN A 44 1.39 4.97 11.41
CA ASN A 44 2.37 4.09 12.03
C ASN A 44 2.60 2.80 11.21
N ASP A 45 3.46 1.93 11.71
CA ASP A 45 3.83 0.65 11.10
C ASP A 45 2.87 -0.51 11.41
N SER A 46 1.86 -0.29 12.25
CA SER A 46 0.88 -1.29 12.65
C SER A 46 -0.19 -1.47 11.57
N LEU A 47 0.07 -2.38 10.63
CA LEU A 47 -0.76 -2.61 9.45
C LEU A 47 -1.71 -3.81 9.61
N THR A 48 -3.01 -3.56 9.49
CA THR A 48 -4.04 -4.60 9.23
C THR A 48 -4.31 -4.67 7.73
N LEU A 49 -4.25 -5.86 7.15
CA LEU A 49 -4.44 -6.08 5.71
C LEU A 49 -5.45 -7.20 5.48
N GLU A 50 -6.48 -6.89 4.69
CA GLU A 50 -7.50 -7.84 4.24
C GLU A 50 -7.35 -8.07 2.73
N LYS A 51 -7.48 -9.32 2.29
CA LYS A 51 -7.33 -9.71 0.88
C LYS A 51 -8.53 -10.51 0.42
N ILE A 52 -9.05 -10.18 -0.76
CA ILE A 52 -10.06 -10.97 -1.45
C ILE A 52 -9.37 -11.68 -2.62
N SER A 53 -9.50 -13.01 -2.67
CA SER A 53 -9.06 -13.80 -3.81
C SER A 53 -10.19 -13.86 -4.83
N ASN A 54 -9.91 -13.53 -6.09
CA ASN A 54 -10.93 -13.61 -7.13
C ASN A 54 -11.08 -15.06 -7.57
N ASN A 55 -12.10 -15.75 -7.07
CA ASN A 55 -12.41 -17.15 -7.41
C ASN A 55 -13.20 -17.26 -8.73
N ALA A 56 -12.88 -16.42 -9.71
CA ALA A 56 -13.47 -16.52 -11.03
C ALA A 56 -12.89 -17.75 -11.74
N LYS A 57 -13.71 -18.80 -11.85
CA LYS A 57 -13.51 -19.91 -12.79
C LYS A 57 -13.59 -19.40 -14.23
#